data_AF-A0A3M6ABP5-F1
#
_entry.id   AF-A0A3M6ABP5-F1
#
_cell.length_a   1.000
_cell.length_b   1.000
_cell.length_c   1.000
_cell.angle_alpha   90.00
_cell.angle_beta   90.00
_cell.angle_gamma   90.00
#
_symmetry.space_group_name_H-M   'P 1'
#
loop_
_entity.id
_entity.type
_entity.pdbx_description
1 polymer ?
#
loop_
_entity_poly.entity_id
_entity_poly.type
_entity_poly.pdbx_seq_one_letter_code
_entity_poly.pdbx_strand_id
1 'polypeptide(L)'
;FDHPNRSSVGGLAAATLRQLATDVAFMSTSSWDLQRGTTTPSALKVEVKQAAMQSASQTVLVATSSKYGTFGMYKVAGLEQFDTIITDAALAEAAADGIRKQRIELLLAPVGGKR
;
A
#
# COMPACT_ATOMS: atom_id res chain seq x y z
N PHE A 1 -16.88 -5.44 11.43
CA PHE A 1 -17.20 -5.10 10.03
C PHE A 1 -17.29 -3.59 9.89
N ASP A 2 -16.44 -3.00 9.04
CA ASP A 2 -16.48 -1.56 8.74
C ASP A 2 -17.51 -1.35 7.60
N HIS A 3 -18.73 -0.89 7.94
CA HIS A 3 -19.91 -0.91 7.06
C HIS A 3 -19.80 -0.12 5.73
N PRO A 4 -19.02 0.98 5.59
CA PRO A 4 -18.92 1.65 4.29
C PRO A 4 -17.98 0.95 3.28
N ASN A 5 -17.02 0.10 3.71
CA ASN A 5 -15.95 -0.41 2.84
C ASN A 5 -15.84 -1.94 2.74
N ARG A 6 -16.87 -2.71 3.15
CA ARG A 6 -16.89 -4.20 3.10
C ARG A 6 -15.56 -4.87 3.48
N SER A 7 -14.88 -4.31 4.48
CA SER A 7 -13.52 -4.71 4.86
C SER A 7 -13.54 -5.54 6.15
N SER A 8 -12.71 -6.59 6.21
CA SER A 8 -12.36 -7.29 7.44
C SER A 8 -11.30 -6.49 8.20
N VAL A 9 -11.54 -6.19 9.47
CA VAL A 9 -10.67 -5.35 10.31
C VAL A 9 -10.46 -5.99 11.69
N GLY A 10 -9.37 -5.63 12.36
CA GLY A 10 -9.05 -6.08 13.72
C GLY A 10 -8.32 -7.43 13.81
N GLY A 11 -8.01 -7.83 15.05
CA GLY A 11 -7.06 -8.90 15.35
C GLY A 11 -7.41 -10.29 14.81
N LEU A 12 -8.70 -10.66 14.72
CA LEU A 12 -9.10 -11.95 14.16
C LEU A 12 -8.77 -12.06 12.66
N ALA A 13 -9.01 -10.99 11.91
CA ALA A 13 -8.67 -10.95 10.48
C ALA A 13 -7.15 -11.00 10.29
N ALA A 14 -6.39 -10.28 11.12
CA ALA A 14 -4.93 -10.32 11.11
C ALA A 14 -4.39 -11.73 11.48
N ALA A 15 -4.96 -12.37 12.51
CA ALA A 15 -4.57 -13.72 12.90
C ALA A 15 -4.83 -14.75 11.80
N THR A 16 -5.95 -14.61 11.07
CA THR A 16 -6.27 -15.46 9.92
C THR A 16 -5.24 -15.28 8.80
N LEU A 17 -4.89 -14.03 8.46
CA LEU A 17 -3.90 -13.74 7.42
C LEU A 17 -2.51 -14.29 7.75
N ARG A 18 -2.12 -14.28 9.02
CA ARG A 18 -0.86 -14.86 9.51
C ARG A 18 -0.77 -16.38 9.34
N GLN A 19 -1.90 -17.07 9.15
CA GLN A 19 -1.94 -18.52 8.92
C GLN A 19 -1.89 -18.90 7.44
N LEU A 20 -1.97 -17.92 6.53
CA LEU A 20 -1.85 -18.15 5.10
C LEU A 20 -0.38 -18.08 4.70
N ALA A 21 0.03 -18.90 3.73
CA ALA A 21 1.28 -18.74 3.02
C ALA A 21 0.93 -18.26 1.61
N THR A 22 1.04 -16.95 1.36
CA THR A 22 0.69 -16.37 0.08
C THR A 22 1.94 -16.06 -0.73
N ASP A 23 1.82 -16.14 -2.06
CA ASP A 23 2.93 -15.75 -2.93
C ASP A 23 3.05 -14.22 -3.00
N VAL A 24 1.91 -13.52 -3.17
CA VAL A 24 1.88 -12.08 -3.41
C VAL A 24 0.76 -11.40 -2.62
N ALA A 25 1.08 -10.28 -1.96
CA ALA A 25 0.13 -9.39 -1.30
C ALA A 25 0.04 -8.04 -2.01
N PHE A 26 -1.09 -7.77 -2.67
CA PHE A 26 -1.40 -6.47 -3.25
C PHE A 26 -2.05 -5.55 -2.21
N MET A 27 -1.36 -4.50 -1.80
CA MET A 27 -1.80 -3.56 -0.79
C MET A 27 -2.28 -2.25 -1.42
N SER A 28 -3.54 -1.89 -1.15
CA SER A 28 -4.04 -0.54 -1.42
C SER A 28 -3.72 0.42 -0.27
N THR A 29 -3.78 1.72 -0.51
CA THR A 29 -3.62 2.73 0.56
C THR A 29 -4.51 3.95 0.33
N SER A 30 -4.89 4.63 1.42
CA SER A 30 -5.54 5.94 1.36
C SER A 30 -4.54 7.08 1.15
N SER A 31 -3.29 6.87 1.57
CA SER A 31 -2.25 7.90 1.61
C SER A 31 -0.87 7.27 1.56
N TRP A 32 0.06 7.89 0.83
CA TRP A 32 1.44 7.45 0.75
C TRP A 32 2.40 8.56 0.36
N ASP A 33 3.64 8.49 0.82
CA ASP A 33 4.73 9.34 0.36
C ASP A 33 6.10 8.70 0.63
N LEU A 34 7.15 9.27 0.05
CA LEU A 34 8.52 8.74 0.15
C LEU A 34 9.09 8.75 1.58
N GLN A 35 8.64 9.66 2.44
CA GLN A 35 9.17 9.83 3.81
C GLN A 35 8.41 8.99 4.83
N ARG A 36 7.08 8.95 4.74
CA ARG A 36 6.19 8.32 5.71
C ARG A 36 5.80 6.90 5.32
N GLY A 37 5.95 6.53 4.06
CA GLY A 37 5.44 5.27 3.53
C GLY A 37 3.93 5.30 3.39
N THR A 38 3.27 4.18 3.61
CA THR A 38 1.81 4.06 3.57
C THR A 38 1.20 4.41 4.92
N THR A 39 0.16 5.23 4.90
CA THR A 39 -0.55 5.67 6.11
C THR A 39 -2.07 5.57 5.94
N THR A 40 -2.77 5.43 7.06
CA THR A 40 -4.22 5.23 7.12
C THR A 40 -4.82 6.03 8.28
N PRO A 41 -6.05 6.55 8.16
CA PRO A 41 -6.77 7.13 9.29
C PRO A 41 -7.30 6.08 10.28
N SER A 42 -7.23 4.78 9.96
CA SER A 42 -7.84 3.71 10.76
C SER A 42 -6.81 2.76 11.37
N ALA A 43 -6.66 2.82 12.70
CA ALA A 43 -5.78 1.91 13.46
C ALA A 43 -6.11 0.43 13.21
N LEU A 44 -7.40 0.09 13.12
CA LEU A 44 -7.87 -1.29 12.94
C LEU A 44 -7.45 -1.92 11.60
N LYS A 45 -7.05 -1.09 10.62
CA LYS A 45 -6.57 -1.54 9.30
C LYS A 45 -5.07 -1.78 9.28
N VAL A 46 -4.32 -1.22 10.24
CA VAL A 46 -2.86 -1.34 10.31
C VAL A 46 -2.47 -2.81 10.49
N GLU A 47 -2.99 -3.44 11.54
CA GLU A 47 -2.62 -4.82 11.89
C GLU A 47 -2.96 -5.81 10.77
N VAL A 48 -4.14 -5.65 10.15
CA VAL A 48 -4.58 -6.53 9.06
C VAL A 48 -3.70 -6.39 7.82
N LYS A 49 -3.34 -5.17 7.44
CA LYS A 49 -2.45 -4.93 6.29
C LYS A 49 -1.04 -5.47 6.56
N GLN A 50 -0.50 -5.23 7.74
CA GLN A 50 0.81 -5.75 8.13
C GLN A 50 0.83 -7.28 8.16
N ALA A 51 -0.22 -7.91 8.68
CA ALA A 51 -0.35 -9.36 8.67
C ALA A 51 -0.37 -9.93 7.24
N ALA A 52 -1.10 -9.30 6.32
CA ALA A 52 -1.11 -9.71 4.91
C ALA A 52 0.25 -9.53 4.22
N MET A 53 0.99 -8.46 4.54
CA MET A 53 2.32 -8.24 3.99
C MET A 53 3.32 -9.28 4.51
N GLN A 54 3.25 -9.60 5.80
CA GLN A 54 4.17 -10.55 6.45
C GLN A 54 3.93 -12.01 6.04
N SER A 55 2.72 -12.36 5.61
CA SER A 55 2.39 -13.70 5.16
C SER A 55 2.70 -13.95 3.68
N ALA A 56 3.12 -12.91 2.95
CA ALA A 56 3.42 -12.98 1.53
C ALA A 56 4.93 -13.03 1.25
N SER A 57 5.31 -13.76 0.20
CA SER A 57 6.70 -13.76 -0.29
C SER A 57 7.05 -12.48 -1.06
N GLN A 58 6.06 -11.83 -1.66
CA GLN A 58 6.19 -10.54 -2.34
C GLN A 58 5.06 -9.59 -1.94
N THR A 59 5.38 -8.30 -1.88
CA THR A 59 4.49 -7.23 -1.45
C THR A 59 4.46 -6.12 -2.49
N VAL A 60 3.26 -5.82 -2.98
CA VAL A 60 3.05 -4.84 -4.05
C VAL A 60 2.12 -3.74 -3.56
N LEU A 61 2.59 -2.50 -3.58
CA LEU A 61 1.73 -1.34 -3.35
C LEU A 61 1.01 -0.96 -4.64
N VAL A 62 -0.31 -0.84 -4.59
CA VAL A 62 -1.12 -0.31 -5.69
C VAL A 62 -1.81 0.96 -5.20
N ALA A 63 -1.40 2.11 -5.72
CA ALA A 63 -1.90 3.41 -5.27
C ALA A 63 -1.90 4.43 -6.40
N THR A 64 -2.92 5.29 -6.46
CA THR A 64 -2.94 6.40 -7.43
C THR A 64 -2.03 7.55 -6.98
N SER A 65 -1.49 8.27 -7.94
CA SER A 65 -0.68 9.48 -7.75
C SER A 65 -1.45 10.56 -6.99
N SER A 66 -2.78 10.62 -7.13
CA SER A 66 -3.67 11.50 -6.38
C SER A 66 -3.68 11.26 -4.86
N LYS A 67 -3.14 10.14 -4.39
CA LYS A 67 -2.94 9.86 -2.95
C LYS A 67 -1.52 10.15 -2.48
N TYR A 68 -0.60 10.46 -3.38
CA TYR A 68 0.79 10.74 -3.06
C TYR A 68 0.92 12.09 -2.32
N GLY A 69 1.80 12.16 -1.32
CA GLY A 69 2.03 13.37 -0.51
C GLY A 69 0.95 13.64 0.54
N THR A 70 -0.07 12.79 0.63
CA THR A 70 -1.09 12.85 1.70
C THR A 70 -0.71 11.94 2.86
N PHE A 71 -1.28 12.17 4.05
CA PHE A 71 -1.00 11.35 5.23
C PHE A 71 -2.25 11.07 6.07
N GLY A 72 -2.27 9.88 6.67
CA GLY A 72 -3.19 9.49 7.74
C GLY A 72 -2.51 9.47 9.11
N MET A 73 -3.30 9.28 10.16
CA MET A 73 -2.83 9.27 11.56
C MET A 73 -1.90 8.08 11.87
N TYR A 74 -2.12 6.92 11.25
CA TYR A 74 -1.41 5.70 11.57
C TYR A 74 -0.53 5.24 10.41
N LYS A 75 0.75 4.94 10.70
CA LYS A 75 1.68 4.32 9.75
C LYS A 75 1.34 2.83 9.58
N VAL A 76 1.26 2.38 8.34
CA VAL A 76 1.08 0.97 7.99
C VAL A 76 2.44 0.32 7.73
N ALA A 77 3.17 0.83 6.73
CA ALA A 77 4.48 0.31 6.34
C ALA A 77 5.32 1.42 5.70
N GLY A 78 6.64 1.35 5.82
CA GLY A 78 7.54 2.18 5.01
C GLY A 78 7.54 1.72 3.55
N LEU A 79 8.06 2.54 2.62
CA LEU A 79 8.10 2.15 1.20
C LEU A 79 9.11 1.02 0.97
N GLU A 80 10.16 0.95 1.79
CA GLU A 80 11.17 -0.10 1.75
C GLU A 80 10.65 -1.51 2.05
N GLN A 81 9.42 -1.61 2.55
CA GLN A 81 8.74 -2.87 2.82
C GLN A 81 7.87 -3.34 1.65
N PHE A 82 7.92 -2.65 0.51
CA PHE A 82 7.29 -3.08 -0.73
C PHE A 82 8.37 -3.41 -1.76
N ASP A 83 8.20 -4.55 -2.43
CA ASP A 83 9.08 -4.97 -3.51
C ASP A 83 8.80 -4.14 -4.78
N THR A 84 7.52 -3.91 -5.05
CA THR A 84 7.04 -3.18 -6.22
C THR A 84 5.97 -2.15 -5.84
N ILE A 85 6.03 -0.97 -6.48
CA ILE A 85 4.99 0.06 -6.44
C ILE A 85 4.39 0.20 -7.83
N ILE A 86 3.07 0.08 -7.91
CA ILE A 86 2.27 0.33 -9.09
C ILE A 86 1.46 1.60 -8.86
N THR A 87 1.67 2.60 -9.69
CA THR A 87 0.91 3.86 -9.66
C THR A 87 0.60 4.34 -11.07
N ASP A 88 -0.33 5.29 -11.21
CA ASP A 88 -0.63 5.87 -12.51
C ASP A 88 0.47 6.84 -12.97
N ALA A 89 0.56 7.04 -14.29
CA ALA A 89 1.59 7.86 -14.92
C ALA A 89 1.52 9.37 -14.59
N ALA A 90 0.60 9.83 -13.74
CA ALA A 90 0.55 11.21 -13.28
C ALA A 90 1.39 11.46 -12.00
N LEU A 91 2.14 10.46 -11.51
CA LEU A 91 3.11 10.68 -10.42
C LEU A 91 4.21 11.63 -10.88
N ALA A 92 4.52 12.65 -10.06
CA ALA A 92 5.60 13.59 -10.35
C ALA A 92 6.96 12.89 -10.49
N GLU A 93 7.75 13.25 -11.50
CA GLU A 93 9.05 12.61 -11.76
C GLU A 93 10.01 12.68 -10.57
N ALA A 94 10.02 13.78 -9.81
CA ALA A 94 10.84 13.88 -8.60
C ALA A 94 10.48 12.81 -7.55
N ALA A 95 9.20 12.44 -7.44
CA ALA A 95 8.75 11.35 -6.58
C ALA A 95 9.14 9.99 -7.15
N ALA A 96 8.95 9.78 -8.46
CA ALA A 96 9.34 8.56 -9.16
C ALA A 96 10.84 8.27 -9.01
N ASP A 97 11.69 9.29 -9.20
CA ASP A 97 13.13 9.21 -9.00
C ASP A 97 13.50 8.93 -7.55
N GLY A 98 12.77 9.52 -6.59
CA GLY A 98 12.94 9.23 -5.18
C GLY A 98 12.71 7.74 -4.86
N ILE A 99 11.63 7.17 -5.40
CA ILE A 99 11.30 5.75 -5.24
C ILE A 99 12.37 4.86 -5.87
N ARG A 100 12.77 5.13 -7.11
CA ARG A 100 13.81 4.36 -7.81
C ARG A 100 15.15 4.38 -7.06
N LYS A 101 15.51 5.50 -6.42
CA LYS A 101 16.72 5.63 -5.59
C LYS A 101 16.69 4.74 -4.35
N GLN A 102 15.50 4.38 -3.84
CA GLN A 102 15.34 3.41 -2.75
C GLN A 102 15.45 1.95 -3.24
N ARG A 103 15.74 1.72 -4.52
CA ARG A 103 15.82 0.39 -5.17
C ARG A 103 14.51 -0.40 -5.14
N ILE A 104 13.38 0.32 -5.07
CA ILE A 104 12.05 -0.26 -5.18
C ILE A 104 11.66 -0.28 -6.65
N GLU A 105 11.07 -1.38 -7.12
CA GLU A 105 10.55 -1.46 -8.49
C GLU A 105 9.35 -0.51 -8.64
N LEU A 106 9.36 0.33 -9.67
CA LEU A 106 8.27 1.28 -9.93
C LEU A 106 7.67 1.04 -11.31
N LEU A 107 6.39 0.67 -11.33
CA LEU A 107 5.60 0.49 -12.54
C LEU A 107 4.58 1.64 -12.67
N LEU A 108 4.66 2.37 -13.79
CA LEU A 108 3.72 3.44 -14.13
C LEU A 108 2.66 2.89 -15.10
N ALA A 109 1.42 2.82 -14.63
CA ALA A 109 0.27 2.41 -15.42
C ALA A 109 -0.29 3.61 -16.21
N PRO A 110 -0.73 3.43 -17.47
CA PRO A 110 -1.40 4.49 -18.22
C PRO A 110 -2.66 4.96 -17.49
N VAL A 111 -2.90 6.27 -17.48
CA VAL A 111 -4.18 6.82 -17.00
C VAL A 111 -5.24 6.48 -18.05
N GLY A 112 -6.14 5.55 -17.74
CA GLY A 112 -7.19 5.15 -18.66
C GLY A 112 -8.06 6.35 -19.04
N GLY A 113 -8.11 6.69 -20.34
CA GLY A 113 -9.16 7.56 -20.87
C GLY A 113 -10.52 6.95 -20.55
N LYS A 114 -11.45 7.75 -20.04
CA LYS A 114 -12.83 7.32 -19.80
C LYS A 114 -13.35 6.66 -21.09
N ARG A 115 -13.69 5.37 -21.01
CA ARG A 115 -14.59 4.75 -21.98
C ARG A 115 -15.99 5.29 -21.76
#